data_AF-A0A2R6HL23-F1
#
_entry.id   AF-A0A2R6HL23-F1
#
_cell.length_a   1.000
_cell.length_b   1.000
_cell.length_c   1.000
_cell.angle_alpha   90.00
_cell.angle_beta   90.00
_cell.angle_gamma   90.00
#
_symmetry.space_group_name_H-M   'P 1'
#
loop_
_entity.id
_entity.type
_entity.pdbx_description
1 polymer ?
#
loop_
_entity_poly.entity_id
_entity_poly.type
_entity_poly.pdbx_seq_one_letter_code
_entity_poly.pdbx_strand_id
1 'polypeptide(L)' 'MPEIARLSGYRDWIDLDFVERERTPKWVMAQGIQSHVAGLSLSNTVELLEDVGVQRSRKAIHDWVQKADLQPE' A
#
# COMPACT_ATOMS: atom_id res chain seq x y z
N MET A 1 19.35 -11.00 0.20
CA MET A 1 18.11 -10.24 -0.05
C MET A 1 16.95 -10.92 0.66
N PRO A 2 16.55 -10.46 1.88
CA PRO A 2 15.44 -11.07 2.64
C PRO A 2 14.21 -10.16 2.79
N GLU A 3 14.28 -8.88 2.40
CA GLU A 3 13.21 -7.90 2.66
C GLU A 3 11.91 -8.21 1.90
N ILE A 4 12.02 -8.70 0.66
CA ILE A 4 10.87 -9.01 -0.20
C ILE A 4 10.04 -10.18 0.35
N ALA A 5 10.70 -11.18 0.96
CA ALA A 5 10.02 -12.36 1.49
C ALA A 5 9.18 -12.06 2.75
N ARG A 6 9.55 -11.01 3.51
CA ARG A 6 8.76 -10.54 4.66
C ARG A 6 7.53 -9.75 4.22
N LEU A 7 7.64 -9.01 3.12
CA LEU A 7 6.54 -8.27 2.49
C LEU A 7 5.52 -9.20 1.81
N SER A 8 5.94 -10.35 1.27
CA SER A 8 5.01 -11.29 0.63
C SER A 8 4.03 -11.94 1.60
N GLY A 9 4.43 -12.24 2.84
CA GLY A 9 3.54 -12.83 3.86
C GLY A 9 2.48 -11.86 4.40
N TYR A 10 2.73 -10.56 4.25
CA TYR A 10 1.82 -9.48 4.67
C TYR A 10 0.90 -9.02 3.54
N ARG A 11 0.88 -9.69 2.37
CA ARG A 11 -0.02 -9.30 1.27
C ARG A 11 -1.42 -9.89 1.40
N ASP A 12 -1.55 -11.04 2.05
CA ASP A 12 -2.83 -11.77 2.16
C ASP A 12 -3.73 -11.28 3.31
N TRP A 13 -3.21 -10.42 4.21
CA TRP A 13 -3.92 -9.96 5.41
C TRP A 13 -4.71 -8.63 5.24
N ILE A 14 -4.43 -7.83 4.19
CA ILE A 14 -5.17 -6.59 3.93
C ILE A 14 -6.27 -6.96 2.94
N ASP A 15 -7.51 -6.96 3.42
CA ASP A 15 -8.64 -7.03 2.53
C ASP A 15 -8.70 -5.72 1.73
N LEU A 16 -8.59 -5.83 0.41
CA LEU A 16 -8.59 -4.69 -0.50
C LEU A 16 -9.94 -4.52 -1.20
N ASP A 17 -11.03 -5.15 -0.76
CA ASP A 17 -12.33 -5.01 -1.42
C ASP A 17 -12.91 -3.59 -1.33
N PHE A 18 -12.41 -2.75 -0.40
CA PHE A 18 -12.71 -1.32 -0.40
C PHE A 18 -12.14 -0.54 -1.62
N VAL A 19 -11.26 -1.15 -2.41
CA VAL A 19 -10.56 -0.51 -3.54
C VAL A 19 -11.16 -0.83 -4.91
N GLU A 20 -12.29 -1.53 -5.00
CA GLU A 20 -12.87 -1.99 -6.28
C GLU A 20 -13.06 -0.88 -7.34
N ARG A 21 -13.11 0.39 -6.91
CA ARG A 21 -13.24 1.56 -7.81
C ARG A 21 -11.92 2.20 -8.21
N GLU A 22 -10.80 1.73 -7.70
CA GLU A 22 -9.51 2.36 -7.92
C GLU A 22 -8.79 1.76 -9.13
N ARG A 23 -8.26 2.61 -10.01
CA ARG A 23 -7.47 2.19 -11.18
C ARG A 23 -6.08 1.64 -10.82
N THR A 24 -5.75 1.63 -9.53
CA THR A 24 -4.47 1.11 -9.03
C THR A 24 -4.58 -0.41 -8.87
N PRO A 25 -3.63 -1.22 -9.36
CA PRO A 25 -3.63 -2.65 -9.08
C PRO A 25 -3.60 -2.94 -7.56
N LYS A 26 -4.38 -3.93 -7.09
CA LYS A 26 -4.46 -4.34 -5.68
C LYS A 26 -3.07 -4.54 -5.05
N TRP A 27 -2.16 -5.22 -5.75
CA TRP A 27 -0.80 -5.47 -5.26
C TRP A 27 0.00 -4.18 -5.00
N VAL A 28 -0.24 -3.10 -5.75
CA VAL A 28 0.45 -1.81 -5.55
C VAL A 28 -0.07 -1.11 -4.30
N MET A 29 -1.39 -1.16 -4.07
CA MET A 29 -1.99 -0.60 -2.85
C MET A 29 -1.51 -1.34 -1.61
N ALA A 30 -1.44 -2.67 -1.67
CA ALA A 30 -0.85 -3.48 -0.62
C ALA A 30 0.61 -3.04 -0.32
N GLN A 31 1.42 -2.81 -1.35
CA GLN A 31 2.79 -2.29 -1.16
C GLN A 31 2.81 -0.90 -0.52
N GLY A 32 1.91 0.00 -0.93
CA GLY A 32 1.82 1.35 -0.35
C GLY A 32 1.45 1.33 1.13
N ILE A 33 0.47 0.51 1.50
CA ILE A 33 0.05 0.31 2.90
C ILE A 33 1.19 -0.33 3.69
N GLN A 34 1.78 -1.42 3.18
CA GLN A 34 2.92 -2.10 3.80
C GLN A 34 4.10 -1.19 4.09
N SER A 35 4.47 -0.36 3.11
CA SER A 35 5.57 0.59 3.25
C SER A 35 5.31 1.53 4.40
N HIS A 36 4.08 2.05 4.51
CA HIS A 36 3.71 2.93 5.60
C HIS A 36 3.74 2.22 6.96
N VAL A 37 3.22 0.99 7.06
CA VAL A 37 3.28 0.22 8.32
C VAL A 37 4.73 -0.14 8.70
N ALA A 38 5.60 -0.32 7.71
CA ALA A 38 7.04 -0.48 7.93
C ALA A 38 7.76 0.82 8.37
N GLY A 39 7.03 1.93 8.54
CA GLY A 39 7.54 3.21 9.03
C GLY A 39 8.00 4.18 7.94
N LEU A 40 7.74 3.89 6.66
CA LEU A 40 8.04 4.84 5.59
C LEU A 40 7.11 6.06 5.66
N SER A 41 7.71 7.23 5.39
CA SER A 41 6.94 8.45 5.20
C SER A 41 6.04 8.33 3.97
N LEU A 42 4.90 9.03 3.96
CA LEU A 42 4.02 9.05 2.78
C LEU A 42 4.73 9.55 1.52
N SER A 43 5.69 10.47 1.67
CA SER A 43 6.49 10.97 0.53
C SER A 43 7.40 9.86 -0.03
N ASN A 44 8.09 9.11 0.84
CA ASN A 44 8.95 8.01 0.41
C ASN A 44 8.13 6.89 -0.25
N THR A 45 6.90 6.65 0.24
CA THR A 45 5.99 5.70 -0.39
C THR A 45 5.55 6.19 -1.78
N VAL A 46 5.32 7.49 -1.99
CA VAL A 46 5.05 8.03 -3.33
C VAL A 46 6.24 7.76 -4.27
N GLU A 47 7.46 8.09 -3.84
CA GLU A 47 8.66 7.88 -4.65
C GLU A 47 8.84 6.40 -5.03
N LEU A 48 8.64 5.48 -4.08
CA LEU A 48 8.69 4.04 -4.34
C LEU A 48 7.66 3.58 -5.38
N LEU A 49 6.45 4.15 -5.35
CA LEU A 49 5.41 3.82 -6.32
C LEU A 49 5.70 4.41 -7.70
N GLU A 50 6.29 5.60 -7.76
CA GLU A 50 6.74 6.23 -9.00
C GLU A 50 7.86 5.41 -9.68
N ASP A 51 8.79 4.83 -8.90
CA ASP A 51 9.84 3.95 -9.42
C ASP A 51 9.32 2.69 -10.12
N VAL A 52 8.13 2.22 -9.73
CA VAL A 52 7.44 1.09 -10.40
C VAL A 52 6.42 1.55 -11.44
N GLY A 53 6.45 2.83 -11.82
CA GLY A 53 5.60 3.42 -12.86
C GLY A 53 4.19 3.77 -12.39
N VAL A 54 3.94 3.83 -11.09
CA VAL A 54 2.62 4.13 -10.51
C VAL A 54 2.64 5.50 -9.85
N GLN A 55 2.11 6.49 -10.56
CA GLN A 55 1.99 7.83 -10.02
C GLN A 55 0.74 7.97 -9.15
N ARG A 56 0.95 8.26 -7.86
CA ARG A 56 -0.13 8.48 -6.88
C ARG A 56 0.19 9.64 -5.96
N SER A 57 -0.85 10.33 -5.52
CA SER A 57 -0.70 11.39 -4.55
C SER A 57 -0.48 10.82 -3.15
N ARG A 58 0.19 11.58 -2.28
CA ARG A 58 0.28 11.26 -0.84
C ARG A 58 -1.10 11.05 -0.20
N LYS A 59 -2.11 11.79 -0.67
CA LYS A 59 -3.50 11.63 -0.22
C LYS A 59 -4.08 10.26 -0.60
N ALA A 60 -3.82 9.77 -1.81
CA ALA A 60 -4.30 8.44 -2.20
C ALA A 60 -3.73 7.36 -1.27
N ILE A 61 -2.43 7.40 -1.00
CA ILE A 61 -1.76 6.46 -0.09
C ILE A 61 -2.33 6.56 1.33
N HIS A 62 -2.53 7.79 1.84
CA HIS A 62 -3.16 8.01 3.14
C HIS A 62 -4.57 7.41 3.19
N ASP A 63 -5.39 7.62 2.15
CA ASP A 63 -6.75 7.10 2.07
C ASP A 63 -6.75 5.55 2.03
N TRP A 64 -5.73 4.91 1.43
CA TRP A 64 -5.58 3.44 1.47
C TRP A 64 -5.29 2.93 2.87
N VAL A 65 -4.32 3.56 3.54
CA VAL A 65 -3.94 3.21 4.92
C VAL A 65 -5.14 3.36 5.85
N GLN A 66 -5.84 4.49 5.78
CA GLN A 66 -7.00 4.74 6.62
C GLN A 66 -8.11 3.73 6.38
N LYS A 67 -8.39 3.35 5.12
CA LYS A 67 -9.43 2.35 4.83
C LYS A 67 -9.04 0.94 5.27
N ALA A 68 -7.75 0.59 5.19
CA ALA A 68 -7.26 -0.69 5.70
C ALA A 68 -7.33 -0.77 7.23
N ASP A 69 -7.04 0.33 7.93
CA ASP A 69 -7.13 0.41 9.40
C ASP A 69 -8.57 0.39 9.93
N LEU A 70 -9.55 0.74 9.09
CA LEU A 70 -10.98 0.72 9.42
C LEU A 70 -11.64 -0.67 9.24
N GLN A 71 -10.88 -1.71 8.92
CA GLN A 71 -11.43 -3.06 8.79
C GLN A 71 -11.74 -3.67 10.17
N PRO A 72 -12.90 -4.31 10.35
CA PRO A 72 -13.19 -5.07 11.56
C PRO A 72 -12.23 -6.26 11.69
N GLU A 73 -11.79 -6.57 12.93
CA GLU A 73 -10.96 -7.74 13.25
C GLU A 73 -11.61 -9.08 12.84
#